data_AF-A0A397TBT7-F1
#
_entry.id   AF-A0A397TBT7-F1
#
_cell.length_a   1.000
_cell.length_b   1.000
_cell.length_c   1.000
_cell.angle_alpha   90.00
_cell.angle_beta   90.00
_cell.angle_gamma   90.00
#
_symmetry.space_group_name_H-M   'P 1'
#
loop_
_entity.id
_entity.type
_entity.pdbx_description
1 polymer ?
#
loop_
_entity_poly.entity_id
_entity_poly.type
_entity_poly.pdbx_seq_one_letter_code
_entity_poly.pdbx_strand_id
1 'polypeptide(L)'
;MNNEGKYYPRNDVAFREMLRSLVSKNNLKFTVFIETPSKPFNSWTFPKVCELYELSDDPNPSIDVYPVFHCGSANLSSEKSEAVIKHLMAELKLRQDVTPLDKAYEATKTIYSYCYLASGVSFYKDNFKLIPEKLIEGRNGQGNLDYAVECRSTGRILGVIEVKKEDFMKGFAQASVQMESTLSRKRKADEIDNGQDVDRVFGIVTDASEWYFMECSLDNEGKPSFKLSEPVTVVYKDENLQAKVEKVLGHIVWLLEEAQKPVEASQSGVKRVKSLSNIAGKSN
;
A
#
# COMPACT_ATOMS: atom_id res chain seq x y z
N MET A 1 -35.08 7.66 4.94
CA MET A 1 -35.52 6.55 5.82
C MET A 1 -35.77 5.38 4.90
N ASN A 2 -35.08 4.25 5.09
CA ASN A 2 -35.52 3.00 4.47
C ASN A 2 -36.65 2.41 5.33
N ASN A 3 -37.43 1.49 4.78
CA ASN A 3 -38.59 0.86 5.45
C ASN A 3 -38.27 0.15 6.79
N GLU A 4 -36.99 0.08 7.20
CA GLU A 4 -36.54 -0.56 8.44
C GLU A 4 -36.10 0.40 9.57
N GLY A 5 -36.22 1.74 9.41
CA GLY A 5 -35.88 2.69 10.48
C GLY A 5 -34.37 2.83 10.79
N LYS A 6 -33.50 2.28 9.94
CA LYS A 6 -32.03 2.40 10.05
C LYS A 6 -31.51 3.62 9.28
N TYR A 7 -30.47 4.26 9.82
CA TYR A 7 -29.77 5.39 9.20
C TYR A 7 -28.28 5.05 9.02
N TYR A 8 -27.70 5.42 7.88
CA TYR A 8 -26.30 5.12 7.52
C TYR A 8 -25.53 6.40 7.16
N PRO A 9 -25.32 7.33 8.11
CA PRO A 9 -24.61 8.56 7.85
C PRO A 9 -23.14 8.26 7.50
N ARG A 10 -22.70 8.69 6.31
CA ARG A 10 -21.32 8.48 5.81
C ARG A 10 -20.39 9.67 6.03
N ASN A 11 -20.92 10.79 6.50
CA ASN A 11 -20.17 12.01 6.80
C ASN A 11 -20.87 12.80 7.93
N ASP A 12 -20.21 13.86 8.41
CA ASP A 12 -20.72 14.65 9.53
C ASP A 12 -21.99 15.42 9.19
N VAL A 13 -22.13 15.88 7.96
CA VAL A 13 -23.31 16.64 7.54
C VAL A 13 -24.54 15.73 7.65
N ALA A 14 -24.48 14.55 7.04
CA ALA A 14 -25.53 13.54 7.11
C ALA A 14 -25.80 13.08 8.55
N PHE A 15 -24.76 12.93 9.38
CA PHE A 15 -24.92 12.58 10.78
C PHE A 15 -25.64 13.69 11.57
N ARG A 16 -25.25 14.95 11.39
CA ARG A 16 -25.90 16.10 12.03
C ARG A 16 -27.35 16.26 11.58
N GLU A 17 -27.64 16.07 10.30
CA GLU A 17 -29.01 16.09 9.77
C GLU A 17 -29.87 14.98 10.38
N MET A 18 -29.33 13.76 10.48
CA MET A 18 -29.99 12.66 11.17
C MET A 18 -30.29 13.01 12.63
N LEU A 19 -29.29 13.52 13.37
CA LEU A 19 -29.47 13.91 14.77
C LEU A 19 -30.55 14.99 14.93
N ARG A 20 -30.56 16.01 14.07
CA ARG A 20 -31.61 17.05 14.06
C ARG A 20 -33.00 16.44 13.80
N SER A 21 -33.09 15.46 12.89
CA SER A 21 -34.35 14.75 12.61
C SER A 21 -34.83 13.91 13.80
N LEU A 22 -33.93 13.32 14.58
CA LEU A 22 -34.28 12.58 15.79
C LEU A 22 -34.80 13.53 16.89
N VAL A 23 -34.14 14.67 17.08
CA VAL A 23 -34.56 15.71 18.04
C VAL A 23 -35.94 16.26 17.68
N SER A 24 -36.21 16.58 16.41
CA SER A 24 -37.52 17.11 15.99
C SER A 24 -38.67 16.11 16.16
N LYS A 25 -38.36 14.81 16.25
CA LYS A 25 -39.32 13.73 16.53
C LYS A 25 -39.38 13.34 18.01
N ASN A 26 -38.69 14.09 18.89
CA ASN A 26 -38.56 13.80 20.31
C ASN A 26 -37.94 12.41 20.62
N ASN A 27 -37.12 11.89 19.69
CA ASN A 27 -36.38 10.64 19.86
C ASN A 27 -35.01 10.92 20.47
N LEU A 28 -34.93 10.92 21.81
CA LEU A 28 -33.72 11.29 22.55
C LEU A 28 -32.77 10.11 22.85
N LYS A 29 -33.13 8.90 22.42
CA LYS A 29 -32.32 7.69 22.55
C LYS A 29 -32.21 7.01 21.20
N PHE A 30 -31.00 6.60 20.85
CA PHE A 30 -30.71 5.79 19.67
C PHE A 30 -29.54 4.85 19.99
N THR A 31 -29.51 3.72 19.31
CA THR A 31 -28.39 2.77 19.39
C THR A 31 -27.50 3.00 18.18
N VAL A 32 -26.20 3.15 18.44
CA VAL A 32 -25.18 3.18 17.37
C VAL A 32 -24.62 1.78 17.24
N PHE A 33 -24.75 1.19 16.05
CA PHE A 33 -23.98 0.04 15.67
C PHE A 33 -22.70 0.54 14.99
N ILE A 34 -21.58 0.37 15.68
CA ILE A 34 -20.27 0.58 15.07
C ILE A 34 -19.89 -0.75 14.47
N GLU A 35 -19.93 -0.84 13.13
CA GLU A 35 -19.32 -1.97 12.42
C GLU A 35 -17.80 -1.83 12.59
N THR A 36 -17.27 -2.36 13.70
CA THR A 36 -15.85 -2.68 13.79
C THR A 36 -15.57 -3.80 12.79
N PRO A 37 -14.50 -3.72 11.98
CA PRO A 37 -14.12 -4.80 11.09
C PRO A 37 -13.82 -6.06 11.92
N SER A 38 -14.79 -6.97 12.02
CA SER A 38 -14.65 -8.21 12.79
C SER A 38 -13.85 -9.27 12.03
N LYS A 39 -13.65 -9.04 10.73
CA LYS A 39 -13.02 -9.99 9.83
C LYS A 39 -11.49 -9.83 9.86
N PRO A 40 -10.71 -10.85 10.24
CA PRO A 40 -9.27 -10.78 10.15
C PRO A 40 -8.84 -10.76 8.68
N PHE A 41 -7.80 -9.99 8.33
CA PHE A 41 -7.37 -9.86 6.92
C PHE A 41 -7.07 -11.21 6.26
N ASN A 42 -6.48 -12.14 7.00
CA ASN A 42 -6.12 -13.49 6.53
C ASN A 42 -7.31 -14.39 6.19
N SER A 43 -8.55 -13.95 6.44
CA SER A 43 -9.79 -14.66 6.06
C SER A 43 -10.35 -14.22 4.70
N TRP A 44 -9.73 -13.21 4.07
CA TRP A 44 -10.03 -12.88 2.68
C TRP A 44 -9.46 -13.96 1.75
N THR A 45 -10.30 -14.40 0.82
CA THR A 45 -9.89 -15.25 -0.30
C THR A 45 -9.78 -14.37 -1.54
N PHE A 46 -8.94 -14.78 -2.50
CA PHE A 46 -8.74 -14.02 -3.72
C PHE A 46 -10.03 -13.74 -4.52
N PRO A 47 -10.94 -14.72 -4.75
CA PRO A 47 -12.21 -14.46 -5.41
C PRO A 47 -13.07 -13.40 -4.69
N LYS A 48 -13.11 -13.42 -3.36
CA LYS A 48 -13.89 -12.45 -2.57
C LYS A 48 -13.30 -11.04 -2.63
N VAL A 49 -11.97 -10.93 -2.78
CA VAL A 49 -11.31 -9.63 -2.98
C VAL A 49 -11.58 -9.10 -4.39
N CYS A 50 -11.61 -9.99 -5.39
CA CYS A 50 -11.98 -9.62 -6.76
C CYS A 50 -13.43 -9.11 -6.81
N GLU A 51 -14.36 -9.80 -6.16
CA GLU A 51 -15.75 -9.34 -6.01
C GLU A 51 -15.83 -7.99 -5.27
N LEU A 52 -15.14 -7.87 -4.13
CA LEU A 52 -15.15 -6.66 -3.30
C LEU A 52 -14.71 -5.40 -4.07
N TYR A 53 -13.69 -5.53 -4.90
CA TYR A 53 -13.10 -4.41 -5.63
C TYR A 53 -13.51 -4.36 -7.10
N GLU A 54 -14.47 -5.20 -7.51
CA GLU A 54 -14.99 -5.30 -8.89
C GLU A 54 -13.85 -5.55 -9.90
N LEU A 55 -12.90 -6.42 -9.56
CA LEU A 55 -11.77 -6.81 -10.42
C LEU A 55 -12.16 -7.92 -11.39
N SER A 56 -13.07 -8.82 -10.98
CA SER A 56 -13.56 -9.93 -11.79
C SER A 56 -14.79 -10.56 -11.16
N ASP A 57 -15.71 -11.04 -12.02
CA ASP A 57 -16.88 -11.84 -11.66
C ASP A 57 -16.62 -13.37 -11.77
N ASP A 58 -15.39 -13.77 -12.13
CA ASP A 58 -14.99 -15.18 -12.22
C ASP A 58 -14.91 -15.80 -10.81
N PRO A 59 -15.57 -16.96 -10.53
CA PRO A 59 -15.46 -17.65 -9.25
C PRO A 59 -14.05 -18.17 -8.93
N ASN A 60 -13.16 -18.28 -9.94
CA ASN A 60 -11.77 -18.69 -9.80
C ASN A 60 -10.82 -17.77 -10.61
N PRO A 61 -10.68 -16.49 -10.22
CA PRO A 61 -9.93 -15.51 -10.99
C PRO A 61 -8.41 -15.76 -10.94
N SER A 62 -7.74 -15.47 -12.05
CA SER A 62 -6.27 -15.40 -12.17
C SER A 62 -5.74 -14.08 -11.59
N ILE A 63 -4.42 -13.98 -11.37
CA ILE A 63 -3.76 -12.73 -11.00
C ILE A 63 -3.81 -11.65 -12.09
N ASP A 64 -4.09 -12.04 -13.33
CA ASP A 64 -4.18 -11.13 -14.49
C ASP A 64 -5.36 -10.13 -14.40
N VAL A 65 -6.24 -10.29 -13.40
CA VAL A 65 -7.25 -9.30 -13.04
C VAL A 65 -6.65 -7.97 -12.59
N TYR A 66 -5.40 -7.98 -12.11
CA TYR A 66 -4.66 -6.76 -11.83
C TYR A 66 -4.02 -6.22 -13.12
N PRO A 67 -4.26 -4.95 -13.47
CA PRO A 67 -3.48 -4.27 -14.49
C PRO A 67 -1.98 -4.34 -14.20
N VAL A 68 -1.17 -4.42 -15.26
CA VAL A 68 0.29 -4.52 -15.15
C VAL A 68 0.87 -3.28 -14.47
N PHE A 69 1.68 -3.51 -13.45
CA PHE A 69 2.51 -2.50 -12.81
C PHE A 69 3.93 -2.55 -13.37
N HIS A 70 4.32 -1.48 -14.07
CA HIS A 70 5.70 -1.30 -14.51
C HIS A 70 6.55 -0.79 -13.35
N CYS A 71 6.89 -1.67 -12.41
CA CYS A 71 7.79 -1.36 -11.31
C CYS A 71 9.19 -1.05 -11.87
N GLY A 72 9.63 0.19 -11.72
CA GLY A 72 10.99 0.60 -12.11
C GLY A 72 12.05 -0.03 -11.21
N SER A 73 13.32 0.23 -11.53
CA SER A 73 14.47 -0.20 -10.74
C SER A 73 15.42 0.97 -10.55
N ALA A 74 15.82 1.22 -9.31
CA ALA A 74 16.73 2.30 -8.97
C ALA A 74 18.13 1.99 -9.48
N ASN A 75 18.88 3.02 -9.88
CA ASN A 75 20.28 2.85 -10.22
C ASN A 75 21.12 2.65 -8.96
N LEU A 76 21.71 1.46 -8.80
CA LEU A 76 22.51 1.08 -7.64
C LEU A 76 24.03 1.13 -7.91
N SER A 77 24.49 1.97 -8.85
CA SER A 77 25.92 2.09 -9.20
C SER A 77 26.73 3.06 -8.32
N SER A 78 26.16 3.59 -7.23
CA SER A 78 26.87 4.54 -6.37
C SER A 78 27.73 3.82 -5.32
N GLU A 79 28.78 4.45 -4.81
CA GLU A 79 29.60 3.87 -3.72
C GLU A 79 28.78 3.50 -2.48
N LYS A 80 27.78 4.34 -2.13
CA LYS A 80 26.82 4.04 -1.06
C LYS A 80 26.03 2.76 -1.38
N SER A 81 25.58 2.61 -2.62
CA SER A 81 24.83 1.44 -3.07
C SER A 81 25.69 0.18 -3.02
N GLU A 82 26.94 0.25 -3.50
CA GLU A 82 27.89 -0.86 -3.46
C GLU A 82 28.13 -1.34 -2.02
N ALA A 83 28.28 -0.41 -1.06
CA ALA A 83 28.44 -0.75 0.35
C ALA A 83 27.20 -1.49 0.92
N VAL A 84 25.99 -1.03 0.58
CA VAL A 84 24.74 -1.69 1.01
C VAL A 84 24.59 -3.07 0.37
N ILE A 85 24.87 -3.20 -0.93
CA ILE A 85 24.81 -4.48 -1.66
C ILE A 85 25.79 -5.48 -1.04
N LYS A 86 27.03 -5.06 -0.78
CA LYS A 86 28.03 -5.91 -0.14
C LYS A 86 27.57 -6.40 1.24
N HIS A 87 26.93 -5.53 2.03
CA HIS A 87 26.38 -5.92 3.32
C HIS A 87 25.22 -6.89 3.18
N LEU A 88 24.27 -6.62 2.29
CA LEU A 88 23.15 -7.52 1.99
C LEU A 88 23.64 -8.91 1.56
N MET A 89 24.60 -8.97 0.65
CA MET A 89 25.19 -10.24 0.20
C MET A 89 25.84 -11.01 1.34
N ALA A 90 26.53 -10.33 2.26
CA ALA A 90 27.13 -10.95 3.43
C ALA A 90 26.06 -11.49 4.40
N GLU A 91 24.97 -10.75 4.63
CA GLU A 91 23.85 -11.23 5.44
C GLU A 91 23.19 -12.46 4.82
N LEU A 92 22.88 -12.42 3.52
CA LEU A 92 22.25 -13.53 2.81
C LEU A 92 23.13 -14.78 2.84
N LYS A 93 24.44 -14.63 2.60
CA LYS A 93 25.40 -15.74 2.67
C LYS A 93 25.43 -16.37 4.07
N LEU A 94 25.51 -15.53 5.11
CA LEU A 94 25.45 -16.02 6.49
C LEU A 94 24.16 -16.82 6.74
N ARG A 95 23.00 -16.34 6.25
CA ARG A 95 21.74 -17.08 6.40
C ARG A 95 21.75 -18.38 5.62
N GLN A 96 22.34 -18.43 4.43
CA GLN A 96 22.49 -19.69 3.69
C GLN A 96 23.30 -20.72 4.46
N ASP A 97 24.32 -20.28 5.21
CA ASP A 97 25.19 -21.17 5.98
C ASP A 97 24.51 -21.70 7.26
N VAL A 98 23.67 -20.89 7.93
CA VAL A 98 23.11 -21.22 9.26
C VAL A 98 21.62 -21.54 9.25
N THR A 99 20.86 -21.04 8.28
CA THR A 99 19.41 -21.21 8.13
C THR A 99 19.06 -21.23 6.64
N PRO A 100 19.43 -22.31 5.91
CA PRO A 100 19.18 -22.39 4.47
C PRO A 100 17.71 -22.13 4.16
N LEU A 101 17.44 -21.44 3.05
CA LEU A 101 16.08 -21.16 2.62
C LEU A 101 15.30 -22.47 2.38
N ASP A 102 14.60 -22.90 3.42
CA ASP A 102 13.75 -24.08 3.40
C ASP A 102 12.38 -23.69 2.84
N LYS A 103 11.92 -24.44 1.84
CA LYS A 103 10.60 -24.25 1.26
C LYS A 103 9.49 -24.55 2.27
N ALA A 104 9.77 -25.34 3.30
CA ALA A 104 8.77 -25.83 4.25
C ALA A 104 8.25 -24.76 5.23
N TYR A 105 9.02 -23.70 5.53
CA TYR A 105 8.73 -22.78 6.64
C TYR A 105 8.67 -21.32 6.19
N GLU A 106 7.54 -20.67 6.46
CA GLU A 106 7.34 -19.23 6.21
C GLU A 106 8.34 -18.38 7.02
N ALA A 107 8.68 -18.80 8.25
CA ALA A 107 9.63 -18.10 9.11
C ALA A 107 11.02 -17.89 8.46
N THR A 108 11.51 -18.87 7.70
CA THR A 108 12.79 -18.72 6.99
C THR A 108 12.67 -17.69 5.87
N LYS A 109 11.55 -17.69 5.15
CA LYS A 109 11.27 -16.71 4.09
C LYS A 109 11.20 -15.30 4.67
N THR A 110 10.55 -15.14 5.83
CA THR A 110 10.49 -13.88 6.58
C THR A 110 11.88 -13.34 6.91
N ILE A 111 12.80 -14.20 7.36
CA ILE A 111 14.20 -13.82 7.65
C ILE A 111 14.91 -13.29 6.41
N TYR A 112 14.80 -13.98 5.28
CA TYR A 112 15.44 -13.56 4.04
C TYR A 112 14.81 -12.26 3.51
N SER A 113 13.49 -12.18 3.48
CA SER A 113 12.76 -10.97 3.07
C SER A 113 13.18 -9.76 3.89
N TYR A 114 13.35 -9.92 5.22
CA TYR A 114 13.82 -8.86 6.10
C TYR A 114 15.18 -8.29 5.68
N CYS A 115 16.15 -9.13 5.27
CA CYS A 115 17.46 -8.65 4.82
C CYS A 115 17.34 -7.65 3.64
N TYR A 116 16.50 -7.98 2.64
CA TYR A 116 16.24 -7.07 1.51
C TYR A 116 15.54 -5.79 1.95
N LEU A 117 14.47 -5.90 2.75
CA LEU A 117 13.68 -4.75 3.20
C LEU A 117 14.52 -3.81 4.07
N ALA A 118 15.29 -4.35 5.01
CA ALA A 118 16.19 -3.58 5.85
C ALA A 118 17.26 -2.86 5.03
N SER A 119 17.83 -3.56 4.04
CA SER A 119 18.81 -2.97 3.11
C SER A 119 18.19 -1.85 2.26
N GLY A 120 16.99 -2.05 1.71
CA GLY A 120 16.28 -1.03 0.95
C GLY A 120 15.93 0.20 1.80
N VAL A 121 15.35 0.00 2.99
CA VAL A 121 15.01 1.09 3.93
C VAL A 121 16.27 1.82 4.41
N SER A 122 17.43 1.15 4.49
CA SER A 122 18.69 1.77 4.91
C SER A 122 19.11 2.95 4.01
N PHE A 123 18.71 2.96 2.73
CA PHE A 123 18.96 4.08 1.82
C PHE A 123 18.32 5.38 2.30
N TYR A 124 17.17 5.29 2.98
CA TYR A 124 16.35 6.39 3.46
C TYR A 124 16.04 6.27 4.96
N LYS A 125 16.98 5.72 5.75
CA LYS A 125 16.78 5.40 7.17
C LYS A 125 16.32 6.57 8.05
N ASP A 126 16.63 7.79 7.65
CA ASP A 126 16.26 9.03 8.35
C ASP A 126 14.81 9.45 8.04
N ASN A 127 14.28 9.02 6.89
CA ASN A 127 12.90 9.28 6.45
C ASN A 127 11.96 8.13 6.83
N PHE A 128 12.43 6.88 6.73
CA PHE A 128 11.62 5.68 6.82
C PHE A 128 12.07 4.71 7.91
N LYS A 129 11.11 3.95 8.42
CA LYS A 129 11.36 2.80 9.31
C LYS A 129 10.61 1.57 8.82
N LEU A 130 11.24 0.43 8.98
CA LEU A 130 10.62 -0.88 8.82
C LEU A 130 10.04 -1.31 10.17
N ILE A 131 8.77 -1.69 10.20
CA ILE A 131 8.06 -2.09 11.42
C ILE A 131 7.53 -3.52 11.19
N PRO A 132 8.04 -4.53 11.92
CA PRO A 132 7.45 -5.86 11.89
C PRO A 132 6.13 -5.89 12.67
N GLU A 133 5.20 -6.77 12.27
CA GLU A 133 4.00 -7.08 13.05
C GLU A 133 3.14 -5.86 13.41
N LYS A 134 3.06 -4.88 12.48
CA LYS A 134 2.29 -3.66 12.73
C LYS A 134 0.80 -3.96 12.63
N LEU A 135 0.07 -3.82 13.74
CA LEU A 135 -1.39 -3.87 13.73
C LEU A 135 -1.96 -2.71 12.91
N ILE A 136 -2.83 -3.04 11.95
CA ILE A 136 -3.65 -2.06 11.24
C ILE A 136 -5.12 -2.48 11.25
N GLU A 137 -5.98 -1.49 11.08
CA GLU A 137 -7.43 -1.66 11.00
C GLU A 137 -7.95 -0.83 9.83
N GLY A 138 -8.92 -1.37 9.10
CA GLY A 138 -9.62 -0.63 8.06
C GLY A 138 -10.99 -1.24 7.79
N ARG A 139 -11.80 -0.59 6.97
CA ARG A 139 -13.22 -0.97 6.78
C ARG A 139 -13.44 -2.46 6.49
N ASN A 140 -12.49 -3.09 5.80
CA ASN A 140 -12.60 -4.47 5.32
C ASN A 140 -11.89 -5.51 6.22
N GLY A 141 -11.26 -5.09 7.32
CA GLY A 141 -10.70 -6.03 8.28
C GLY A 141 -9.69 -5.41 9.26
N GLN A 142 -9.08 -6.28 10.04
CA GLN A 142 -7.99 -5.92 10.94
C GLN A 142 -6.97 -7.05 11.03
N GLY A 143 -5.75 -6.71 11.46
CA GLY A 143 -4.69 -7.67 11.67
C GLY A 143 -3.31 -7.04 11.51
N ASN A 144 -2.30 -7.85 11.81
CA ASN A 144 -0.91 -7.43 11.69
C ASN A 144 -0.45 -7.51 10.22
N LEU A 145 0.40 -6.59 9.84
CA LEU A 145 1.26 -6.70 8.67
C LEU A 145 2.52 -7.47 9.05
N ASP A 146 3.05 -8.33 8.17
CA ASP A 146 4.35 -8.97 8.41
C ASP A 146 5.43 -7.89 8.52
N TYR A 147 5.44 -6.96 7.55
CA TYR A 147 6.18 -5.71 7.66
C TYR A 147 5.42 -4.51 7.10
N ALA A 148 5.66 -3.36 7.72
CA ALA A 148 5.23 -2.06 7.24
C ALA A 148 6.45 -1.17 6.99
N VAL A 149 6.46 -0.42 5.89
CA VAL A 149 7.35 0.73 5.73
C VAL A 149 6.58 1.99 6.12
N GLU A 150 7.04 2.69 7.15
CA GLU A 150 6.37 3.88 7.69
C GLU A 150 7.25 5.11 7.55
N CYS A 151 6.63 6.22 7.12
CA CYS A 151 7.23 7.55 7.14
C CYS A 151 7.40 8.03 8.58
N ARG A 152 8.63 8.38 8.97
CA ARG A 152 8.94 8.79 10.35
C ARG A 152 8.30 10.13 10.73
N SER A 153 8.23 11.08 9.79
CA SER A 153 7.71 12.42 10.07
C SER A 153 6.19 12.46 10.18
N THR A 154 5.47 11.61 9.44
CA THR A 154 4.00 11.62 9.38
C THR A 154 3.33 10.42 10.03
N GLY A 155 4.07 9.34 10.31
CA GLY A 155 3.50 8.07 10.76
C GLY A 155 2.72 7.32 9.66
N ARG A 156 2.73 7.82 8.41
CA ARG A 156 2.01 7.23 7.29
C ARG A 156 2.65 5.92 6.85
N ILE A 157 1.86 4.88 6.63
CA ILE A 157 2.33 3.64 6.01
C ILE A 157 2.44 3.88 4.51
N LEU A 158 3.65 3.67 3.99
CA LEU A 158 3.99 3.80 2.57
C LEU A 158 4.01 2.45 1.86
N GLY A 159 4.37 1.40 2.60
CA GLY A 159 4.54 0.05 2.09
C GLY A 159 3.90 -0.99 3.00
N VAL A 160 3.18 -1.93 2.39
CA VAL A 160 2.65 -3.14 3.02
C VAL A 160 3.42 -4.34 2.47
N ILE A 161 3.92 -5.21 3.34
CA ILE A 161 4.66 -6.39 2.91
C ILE A 161 4.03 -7.63 3.55
N GLU A 162 3.75 -8.60 2.69
CA GLU A 162 3.19 -9.91 3.04
C GLU A 162 4.15 -11.00 2.56
N VAL A 163 4.64 -11.80 3.49
CA VAL A 163 5.49 -12.96 3.22
C VAL A 163 4.60 -14.20 3.18
N LYS A 164 4.59 -14.89 2.04
CA LYS A 164 3.81 -16.13 1.86
C LYS A 164 4.70 -17.30 1.52
N LYS A 165 4.40 -18.47 2.08
CA LYS A 165 5.07 -19.70 1.69
C LYS A 165 4.76 -20.14 0.25
N GLU A 166 3.52 -20.46 -0.07
CA GLU A 166 3.14 -21.05 -1.38
C GLU A 166 1.83 -20.46 -1.93
N ASP A 167 0.93 -20.01 -1.06
CA ASP A 167 -0.36 -19.43 -1.47
C ASP A 167 -0.25 -17.92 -1.73
N PHE A 168 0.36 -17.57 -2.87
CA PHE A 168 0.45 -16.19 -3.33
C PHE A 168 -0.92 -15.55 -3.53
N MET A 169 -1.94 -16.32 -3.93
CA MET A 169 -3.31 -15.81 -4.12
C MET A 169 -3.87 -15.25 -2.82
N LYS A 170 -3.67 -15.96 -1.71
CA LYS A 170 -3.99 -15.46 -0.38
C LYS A 170 -3.14 -14.25 0.00
N GLY A 171 -1.86 -14.24 -0.39
CA GLY A 171 -0.98 -13.07 -0.27
C GLY A 171 -1.54 -11.82 -0.95
N PHE A 172 -1.92 -11.91 -2.23
CA PHE A 172 -2.50 -10.79 -2.98
C PHE A 172 -3.84 -10.34 -2.40
N ALA A 173 -4.68 -11.29 -1.99
CA ALA A 173 -5.96 -10.99 -1.35
C ALA A 173 -5.75 -10.16 -0.07
N GLN A 174 -4.86 -10.65 0.81
CA GLN A 174 -4.55 -10.03 2.09
C GLN A 174 -3.87 -8.67 1.90
N ALA A 175 -2.86 -8.59 1.03
CA ALA A 175 -2.16 -7.35 0.71
C ALA A 175 -3.13 -6.28 0.16
N SER A 176 -4.05 -6.64 -0.73
CA SER A 176 -5.00 -5.68 -1.32
C SER A 176 -5.89 -5.00 -0.27
N VAL A 177 -6.46 -5.78 0.65
CA VAL A 177 -7.32 -5.23 1.71
C VAL A 177 -6.53 -4.47 2.78
N GLN A 178 -5.30 -4.90 3.08
CA GLN A 178 -4.40 -4.19 3.97
C GLN A 178 -3.98 -2.84 3.35
N MET A 179 -3.56 -2.82 2.08
CA MET A 179 -3.18 -1.61 1.35
C MET A 179 -4.32 -0.58 1.33
N GLU A 180 -5.53 -0.99 0.97
CA GLU A 180 -6.72 -0.11 1.01
C GLU A 180 -6.95 0.48 2.41
N SER A 181 -6.74 -0.32 3.45
CA SER A 181 -6.91 0.10 4.85
C SER A 181 -5.88 1.15 5.29
N THR A 182 -4.72 1.20 4.64
CA THR A 182 -3.66 2.19 4.93
C THR A 182 -3.78 3.49 4.15
N LEU A 183 -4.59 3.52 3.09
CA LEU A 183 -4.82 4.74 2.33
C LEU A 183 -5.60 5.76 3.16
N SER A 184 -5.14 7.01 3.12
CA SER A 184 -5.83 8.11 3.76
C SER A 184 -7.10 8.41 2.97
N ARG A 185 -8.26 8.03 3.50
CA ARG A 185 -9.53 8.48 2.94
C ARG A 185 -9.65 9.97 3.23
N LYS A 186 -9.68 10.82 2.20
CA LYS A 186 -9.95 12.27 2.29
C LYS A 186 -10.87 12.58 3.49
N ARG A 187 -10.31 13.23 4.51
CA ARG A 187 -11.10 13.78 5.63
C ARG A 187 -11.41 15.26 5.38
N LYS A 188 -12.33 15.76 6.18
CA LYS A 188 -13.26 16.88 5.93
C LYS A 188 -12.60 18.25 5.76
N ALA A 189 -13.41 19.19 5.25
CA ALA A 189 -13.10 20.56 4.83
C ALA A 189 -12.51 21.52 5.90
N ASP A 190 -12.14 21.03 7.08
CA ASP A 190 -11.84 21.81 8.28
C ASP A 190 -10.41 21.60 8.83
N GLU A 191 -9.59 20.77 8.20
CA GLU A 191 -8.15 20.70 8.48
C GLU A 191 -7.36 21.48 7.42
N ILE A 192 -6.62 22.51 7.87
CA ILE A 192 -5.80 23.36 7.02
C ILE A 192 -4.66 22.51 6.43
N ASP A 193 -4.73 22.34 5.12
CA ASP A 193 -3.75 21.68 4.26
C ASP A 193 -2.34 22.26 4.46
N ASN A 194 -1.40 21.38 4.82
CA ASN A 194 0.03 21.65 4.77
C ASN A 194 0.81 20.44 4.24
N GLY A 195 0.21 19.58 3.40
CA GLY A 195 0.94 18.44 2.87
C GLY A 195 0.13 17.54 1.95
N GLN A 196 0.57 17.48 0.69
CA GLN A 196 0.11 16.60 -0.39
C GLN A 196 -0.39 15.25 0.12
N ASP A 197 -1.71 15.04 0.03
CA ASP A 197 -2.35 13.73 0.19
C ASP A 197 -1.77 12.80 -0.88
N VAL A 198 -0.85 11.92 -0.46
CA VAL A 198 -0.31 10.90 -1.37
C VAL A 198 -1.31 9.75 -1.36
N ASP A 199 -2.18 9.73 -2.36
CA ASP A 199 -3.22 8.70 -2.58
C ASP A 199 -2.65 7.34 -3.02
N ARG A 200 -1.45 6.96 -2.58
CA ARG A 200 -0.75 5.74 -3.00
C ARG A 200 -0.02 5.06 -1.86
N VAL A 201 -0.05 3.73 -1.89
CA VAL A 201 0.72 2.79 -1.07
C VAL A 201 1.27 1.68 -1.98
N PHE A 202 2.50 1.24 -1.74
CA PHE A 202 3.05 0.07 -2.45
C PHE A 202 2.89 -1.21 -1.62
N GLY A 203 2.85 -2.33 -2.31
CA GLY A 203 2.72 -3.66 -1.72
C GLY A 203 3.86 -4.55 -2.18
N ILE A 204 4.31 -5.47 -1.33
CA ILE A 204 5.22 -6.54 -1.71
C ILE A 204 4.62 -7.85 -1.24
N VAL A 205 4.43 -8.80 -2.15
CA VAL A 205 4.07 -10.18 -1.81
C VAL A 205 5.23 -11.06 -2.22
N THR A 206 5.81 -11.80 -1.28
CA THR A 206 7.03 -12.57 -1.56
C THR A 206 7.16 -13.83 -0.72
N ASP A 207 7.87 -14.80 -1.26
CA ASP A 207 8.33 -15.98 -0.53
C ASP A 207 9.86 -15.95 -0.31
N ALA A 208 10.46 -14.76 -0.46
CA ALA A 208 11.89 -14.47 -0.57
C ALA A 208 12.60 -14.99 -1.83
N SER A 209 12.00 -15.88 -2.62
CA SER A 209 12.51 -16.32 -3.92
C SER A 209 11.79 -15.60 -5.06
N GLU A 210 10.47 -15.53 -5.02
CA GLU A 210 9.64 -14.79 -5.96
C GLU A 210 9.12 -13.52 -5.30
N TRP A 211 9.26 -12.40 -6.01
CA TRP A 211 8.94 -11.07 -5.51
C TRP A 211 7.94 -10.40 -6.45
N TYR A 212 6.75 -10.13 -5.94
CA TYR A 212 5.72 -9.37 -6.64
C TYR A 212 5.58 -7.99 -6.01
N PHE A 213 5.51 -6.97 -6.86
CA PHE A 213 5.36 -5.58 -6.43
C PHE A 213 3.97 -5.09 -6.83
N MET A 214 3.26 -4.49 -5.89
CA MET A 214 1.92 -3.98 -6.06
C MET A 214 1.88 -2.46 -5.87
N GLU A 215 0.94 -1.82 -6.55
CA GLU A 215 0.57 -0.42 -6.33
C GLU A 215 -0.92 -0.38 -6.02
N CYS A 216 -1.30 0.30 -4.93
CA CYS A 216 -2.69 0.66 -4.68
C CYS A 216 -2.79 2.17 -4.61
N SER A 217 -3.80 2.72 -5.29
CA SER A 217 -4.11 4.14 -5.24
C SER A 217 -5.60 4.40 -5.20
N LEU A 218 -6.02 5.56 -4.72
CA LEU A 218 -7.42 5.99 -4.83
C LEU A 218 -7.64 6.70 -6.15
N ASP A 219 -8.75 6.37 -6.83
CA ASP A 219 -9.23 7.15 -7.96
C ASP A 219 -9.95 8.44 -7.49
N ASN A 220 -10.46 9.21 -8.44
CA ASN A 220 -11.16 10.47 -8.16
C ASN A 220 -12.44 10.28 -7.32
N GLU A 221 -13.02 9.08 -7.32
CA GLU A 221 -14.22 8.70 -6.57
C GLU A 221 -13.87 8.12 -5.18
N GLY A 222 -12.57 7.96 -4.89
CA GLY A 222 -12.08 7.34 -3.67
C GLY A 222 -12.17 5.82 -3.68
N LYS A 223 -12.35 5.19 -4.86
CA LYS A 223 -12.30 3.75 -5.03
C LYS A 223 -10.83 3.32 -5.20
N PRO A 224 -10.39 2.23 -4.53
CA PRO A 224 -9.03 1.72 -4.69
C PRO A 224 -8.86 1.07 -6.06
N SER A 225 -7.76 1.41 -6.74
CA SER A 225 -7.25 0.76 -7.94
C SER A 225 -5.95 0.06 -7.60
N PHE A 226 -5.79 -1.16 -8.09
CA PHE A 226 -4.62 -2.00 -7.86
C PHE A 226 -3.87 -2.26 -9.16
N LYS A 227 -2.56 -2.42 -9.07
CA LYS A 227 -1.71 -2.92 -10.16
C LYS A 227 -0.70 -3.91 -9.60
N LEU A 228 -0.26 -4.86 -10.43
CA LEU A 228 0.65 -5.94 -10.05
C LEU A 228 1.78 -6.08 -11.08
N SER A 229 3.02 -6.22 -10.60
CA SER A 229 4.18 -6.43 -11.48
C SER A 229 4.30 -7.88 -11.91
N GLU A 230 5.03 -8.13 -12.99
CA GLU A 230 5.66 -9.43 -13.22
C GLU A 230 6.57 -9.80 -12.03
N PRO A 231 6.72 -11.10 -11.71
CA PRO A 231 7.57 -11.52 -10.60
C PRO A 231 9.06 -11.34 -10.92
N VAL A 232 9.84 -11.04 -9.88
CA VAL A 232 11.29 -11.12 -9.91
C VAL A 232 11.74 -12.34 -9.11
N THR A 233 12.46 -13.25 -9.75
CA THR A 233 12.91 -14.50 -9.14
C THR A 233 14.40 -14.45 -8.73
N VAL A 234 14.68 -14.83 -7.50
CA VAL A 234 16.00 -15.04 -6.91
C VAL A 234 16.21 -16.52 -6.68
N VAL A 235 17.27 -17.06 -7.28
CA VAL A 235 17.71 -18.43 -7.04
C VAL A 235 19.00 -18.37 -6.23
N TYR A 236 18.92 -18.70 -4.94
CA TYR A 236 20.01 -18.47 -3.99
C TYR A 236 21.27 -19.32 -4.22
N LYS A 237 21.18 -20.38 -5.03
CA LYS A 237 22.33 -21.23 -5.41
C LYS A 237 22.90 -20.88 -6.79
N ASP A 238 22.47 -19.78 -7.39
CA ASP A 238 22.87 -19.34 -8.71
C ASP A 238 24.23 -18.63 -8.68
N GLU A 239 25.06 -18.84 -9.71
CA GLU A 239 26.34 -18.15 -9.87
C GLU A 239 26.15 -16.64 -10.02
N ASN A 240 25.02 -16.21 -10.61
CA ASN A 240 24.64 -14.80 -10.77
C ASN A 240 23.69 -14.32 -9.67
N LEU A 241 23.82 -14.86 -8.44
CA LEU A 241 22.99 -14.47 -7.30
C LEU A 241 23.03 -12.95 -7.07
N GLN A 242 24.21 -12.33 -7.14
CA GLN A 242 24.37 -10.90 -6.85
C GLN A 242 23.51 -10.04 -7.78
N ALA A 243 23.50 -10.28 -9.10
CA ALA A 243 22.67 -9.48 -10.00
C ALA A 243 21.16 -9.66 -9.73
N LYS A 244 20.73 -10.86 -9.32
CA LYS A 244 19.33 -11.11 -8.93
C LYS A 244 18.98 -10.37 -7.63
N VAL A 245 19.90 -10.38 -6.66
CA VAL A 245 19.77 -9.64 -5.39
C VAL A 245 19.68 -8.14 -5.65
N GLU A 246 20.59 -7.60 -6.46
CA GLU A 246 20.60 -6.20 -6.87
C GLU A 246 19.32 -5.80 -7.60
N LYS A 247 18.78 -6.67 -8.45
CA LYS A 247 17.51 -6.41 -9.14
C LYS A 247 16.35 -6.24 -8.16
N VAL A 248 16.18 -7.14 -7.20
CA VAL A 248 15.12 -7.03 -6.18
C VAL A 248 15.34 -5.77 -5.32
N LEU A 249 16.57 -5.53 -4.87
CA LEU A 249 16.91 -4.33 -4.10
C LEU A 249 16.62 -3.04 -4.88
N GLY A 250 16.92 -3.03 -6.18
CA GLY A 250 16.66 -1.91 -7.08
C GLY A 250 15.17 -1.58 -7.19
N HIS A 251 14.30 -2.60 -7.28
CA HIS A 251 12.85 -2.41 -7.25
C HIS A 251 12.37 -1.86 -5.89
N ILE A 252 12.87 -2.39 -4.77
CA ILE A 252 12.52 -1.90 -3.42
C ILE A 252 12.92 -0.43 -3.26
N VAL A 253 14.16 -0.08 -3.62
CA VAL A 253 14.67 1.30 -3.53
C VAL A 253 13.84 2.23 -4.43
N TRP A 254 13.51 1.80 -5.65
CA TRP A 254 12.66 2.57 -6.55
C TRP A 254 11.27 2.85 -5.96
N LEU A 255 10.63 1.84 -5.33
CA LEU A 255 9.35 2.05 -4.64
C LEU A 255 9.44 3.08 -3.52
N LEU A 256 10.55 3.06 -2.77
CA LEU A 256 10.82 4.05 -1.72
C LEU A 256 11.07 5.44 -2.29
N GLU A 257 11.68 5.57 -3.47
CA GLU A 257 11.83 6.85 -4.20
C GLU A 257 10.48 7.38 -4.68
N GLU A 258 9.68 6.54 -5.33
CA GLU A 258 8.34 6.93 -5.81
C GLU A 258 7.42 7.33 -4.65
N ALA A 259 7.50 6.65 -3.50
CA ALA A 259 6.71 6.99 -2.33
C ALA A 259 7.03 8.38 -1.74
N GLN A 260 8.16 8.98 -2.09
CA GLN A 260 8.56 10.34 -1.69
C GLN A 260 8.06 11.41 -2.66
N LYS A 261 7.71 11.03 -3.89
CA LYS A 261 7.29 11.99 -4.90
C LYS A 261 5.89 12.51 -4.60
N PRO A 262 5.65 13.82 -4.81
CA PRO A 262 4.30 14.33 -4.98
C PRO A 262 3.55 13.50 -6.03
N VAL A 263 2.26 13.21 -5.79
CA VAL A 263 1.41 12.71 -6.88
C VAL A 263 1.26 13.87 -7.88
N GLU A 264 1.95 13.80 -9.01
CA GLU A 264 1.65 14.70 -10.12
C GLU A 264 0.22 14.41 -10.57
N ALA A 265 -0.66 15.43 -10.49
CA ALA A 265 -1.98 15.34 -11.07
C ALA A 265 -1.79 15.05 -12.57
N SER A 266 -2.14 13.84 -12.99
CA SER A 266 -2.16 13.42 -14.38
C SER A 266 -2.78 14.54 -15.20
N GLN A 267 -1.96 15.18 -16.03
CA GLN A 267 -2.40 16.22 -16.95
C GLN A 267 -3.33 15.55 -17.98
N SER A 268 -4.62 15.48 -17.67
CA SER A 268 -5.62 15.49 -18.72
C SER A 268 -5.45 16.83 -19.44
N GLY A 269 -5.13 16.77 -20.73
CA GLY A 269 -4.83 17.94 -21.54
C GLY A 269 -6.02 18.90 -21.60
N VAL A 270 -6.01 19.91 -20.72
CA VAL A 270 -6.80 21.12 -20.89
C VAL A 270 -5.87 22.30 -20.64
N LYS A 271 -5.39 22.89 -21.73
CA LYS A 271 -4.69 24.18 -21.70
C LYS A 271 -5.59 25.20 -21.00
N ARG A 272 -5.26 25.55 -19.75
CA ARG A 272 -5.88 26.67 -19.03
C ARG A 272 -5.41 27.95 -19.70
N VAL A 273 -6.24 28.50 -20.59
CA VAL A 273 -6.04 29.84 -21.16
C VAL A 273 -6.05 30.83 -19.99
N LYS A 274 -4.90 31.47 -19.72
CA LYS A 274 -4.81 32.60 -18.80
C LYS A 274 -5.59 33.77 -19.40
N SER A 275 -6.72 34.12 -18.80
CA SER A 275 -7.36 35.41 -19.03
C SER A 275 -6.50 36.50 -18.38
N LEU A 276 -5.87 37.33 -19.20
CA LEU A 276 -5.26 38.58 -18.75
C LEU A 276 -6.38 39.59 -18.53
N SER A 277 -6.71 39.87 -17.26
CA SER A 277 -7.48 41.04 -16.88
C SER A 277 -6.60 42.28 -17.02
N ASN A 278 -6.78 43.01 -18.12
CA ASN A 278 -6.19 44.34 -18.28
C ASN A 278 -6.91 45.32 -17.35
N ILE A 279 -6.27 45.65 -16.22
CA ILE A 279 -6.55 46.87 -15.47
C ILE A 279 -5.69 47.97 -16.11
N ALA A 280 -6.28 48.72 -17.05
CA ALA A 280 -5.71 49.98 -17.49
C ALA A 280 -6.25 51.10 -16.59
N GLY A 281 -5.37 51.61 -15.74
CA GLY A 281 -5.56 52.87 -15.03
C GLY A 281 -5.55 54.06 -15.99
N LYS A 282 -6.38 55.04 -15.64
CA LYS A 282 -6.63 56.35 -16.25
C LYS A 282 -5.38 57.10 -16.76
N SER A 283 -5.56 57.87 -17.84
CA SER A 283 -4.92 59.17 -18.04
C SER A 283 -5.76 60.04 -18.98
N ASN A 284 -6.06 61.25 -18.49
CA ASN A 284 -6.71 62.44 -19.08
C ASN A 284 -8.20 62.38 -19.43
#